data_AF-X1RJU4-F1
#
_entry.id   AF-X1RJU4-F1
#
_cell.length_a   1.000
_cell.length_b   1.000
_cell.length_c   1.000
_cell.angle_alpha   90.00
_cell.angle_beta   90.00
_cell.angle_gamma   90.00
#
_symmetry.space_group_name_H-M   'P 1'
#
loop_
_entity.id
_entity.type
_entity.pdbx_description
1 polymer ?
#
loop_
_entity_poly.entity_id
_entity_poly.type
_entity_poly.pdbx_seq_one_letter_code
_entity_poly.pdbx_strand_id
1 'polypeptide(L)' 'MNFYLTFKENGNQLRKDILQGKYKPKSVRRVEISKSDRGVRLLGIPTVTDRMIQQAIAQQLSPIFELKF' A
#
# COMPACT_ATOMS: atom_id res chain seq x y z
N MET A 1 11.40 -10.72 9.22
CA MET A 1 11.37 -12.18 8.98
C MET A 1 10.03 -12.68 8.40
N ASN A 2 8.86 -12.36 8.98
CA ASN A 2 7.58 -12.96 8.54
C ASN A 2 7.03 -12.53 7.16
N PHE A 3 7.17 -11.26 6.76
CA PHE A 3 6.59 -10.80 5.49
C PHE A 3 7.19 -11.49 4.25
N TYR A 4 8.51 -11.72 4.26
CA TYR A 4 9.20 -12.35 3.13
C TYR A 4 8.71 -13.79 2.89
N LEU A 5 8.49 -14.55 3.97
CA LEU A 5 7.97 -15.92 3.90
C LEU A 5 6.53 -15.91 3.37
N THR A 6 5.66 -15.05 3.90
CA THR A 6 4.27 -14.92 3.43
C THR A 6 4.18 -14.54 1.96
N PHE A 7 5.05 -13.64 1.48
CA PHE A 7 5.06 -13.24 0.08
C PHE A 7 5.59 -14.34 -0.83
N LYS A 8 6.65 -15.05 -0.41
CA LYS A 8 7.21 -16.17 -1.17
C LYS A 8 6.18 -17.29 -1.37
N GLU A 9 5.34 -17.54 -0.37
CA GLU A 9 4.30 -18.57 -0.42
C GLU A 9 3.06 -18.12 -1.23
N ASN A 10 2.60 -16.88 -1.04
CA ASN A 10 1.30 -16.43 -1.57
C ASN A 10 1.37 -15.45 -2.75
N GLY A 11 2.58 -15.03 -3.17
CA GLY A 11 2.77 -13.99 -4.18
C GLY A 11 2.15 -14.31 -5.54
N ASN A 12 2.18 -15.58 -5.96
CA ASN A 12 1.56 -16.03 -7.22
C ASN A 12 0.04 -15.86 -7.19
N GLN A 13 -0.60 -16.24 -6.08
CA GLN A 13 -2.04 -16.10 -5.93
C GLN A 13 -2.44 -14.62 -5.86
N LEU A 14 -1.69 -13.81 -5.10
CA LEU A 14 -1.88 -12.36 -5.06
C LEU A 14 -1.83 -11.74 -6.46
N ARG A 15 -0.81 -12.10 -7.26
CA ARG A 15 -0.67 -11.62 -8.64
C ARG A 15 -1.87 -12.02 -9.49
N LYS A 16 -2.31 -13.28 -9.40
CA LYS A 16 -3.47 -13.79 -10.14
C LYS A 16 -4.74 -13.01 -9.78
N ASP A 17 -4.97 -12.77 -8.50
CA ASP A 17 -6.17 -12.04 -8.04
C ASP A 17 -6.15 -10.57 -8.48
N ILE A 18 -4.97 -9.92 -8.49
CA ILE A 18 -4.84 -8.55 -9.02
C ILE A 18 -5.16 -8.53 -10.51
N LEU A 19 -4.56 -9.41 -11.31
CA LEU A 19 -4.79 -9.46 -12.77
C LEU A 19 -6.23 -9.83 -13.14
N GLN A 20 -6.91 -10.61 -12.30
CA GLN A 20 -8.32 -10.95 -12.47
C GLN A 20 -9.29 -9.90 -11.91
N GLY A 21 -8.79 -8.80 -11.33
CA GLY A 21 -9.62 -7.77 -10.69
C GLY A 21 -10.33 -8.25 -9.41
N LYS A 22 -9.88 -9.35 -8.80
CA LYS A 22 -10.45 -9.95 -7.59
C LYS A 22 -9.77 -9.48 -6.30
N TYR A 23 -8.59 -8.88 -6.40
CA TYR A 23 -7.88 -8.37 -5.24
C TYR A 23 -8.68 -7.26 -4.54
N LYS A 24 -8.91 -7.42 -3.24
CA LYS A 24 -9.55 -6.40 -2.39
C LYS A 24 -8.53 -5.92 -1.34
N PRO A 25 -8.12 -4.64 -1.37
CA PRO A 25 -7.28 -4.06 -0.34
C PRO A 25 -7.90 -4.20 1.05
N LYS A 26 -7.06 -4.32 2.07
CA LYS A 26 -7.55 -4.36 3.46
C LYS A 26 -7.82 -2.96 3.99
N SER A 27 -8.74 -2.85 4.95
CA SER A 27 -9.00 -1.60 5.65
C SER A 27 -7.73 -1.06 6.30
N VAL A 28 -7.51 0.25 6.19
CA VAL A 28 -6.35 0.92 6.81
C VAL A 28 -6.50 0.97 8.33
N ARG A 29 -5.40 0.78 9.06
CA ARG A 29 -5.37 0.96 10.52
C ARG A 29 -5.36 2.45 10.85
N ARG A 30 -6.30 2.89 11.69
CA ARG A 30 -6.33 4.27 12.22
C ARG A 30 -5.30 4.42 13.33
N VAL A 31 -4.48 5.45 13.23
CA VAL A 31 -3.51 5.83 14.26
C VAL A 31 -3.57 7.34 14.45
N GLU A 32 -3.74 7.77 15.69
CA GLU A 32 -3.63 9.18 16.03
C GLU A 32 -2.16 9.51 16.35
N ILE A 33 -1.66 10.59 15.76
CA ILE A 33 -0.37 11.16 16.13
C ILE A 33 -0.55 12.63 16.47
N SER A 34 0.18 13.13 17.46
CA SER A 34 0.21 14.55 17.79
C SER A 34 0.82 15.34 16.64
N LYS A 35 0.22 16.49 16.30
CA LYS A 35 0.89 17.47 15.43
C LYS A 35 1.95 18.23 16.21
N SER A 36 2.90 18.84 15.50
CA SER A 36 3.96 19.67 16.09
C SER A 36 3.44 20.97 16.72
N ASP A 37 2.25 21.42 16.33
CA ASP A 37 1.57 22.61 16.85
C ASP A 37 0.52 22.24 17.92
N ARG A 38 -0.76 22.12 17.54
CA ARG A 38 -1.88 21.72 18.38
C ARG A 38 -2.83 20.82 17.58
N GLY A 39 -3.34 19.79 18.26
CA GLY A 39 -4.30 18.84 17.71
C GLY A 39 -3.70 17.52 17.23
N VAL A 40 -4.57 16.65 16.71
CA VAL A 40 -4.23 15.29 16.28
C VAL A 40 -4.25 15.17 14.76
N ARG A 41 -3.36 14.34 14.21
CA ARG A 41 -3.40 13.87 12.82
C ARG A 41 -3.81 12.40 12.84
N LEU A 42 -4.92 12.10 12.18
CA LEU A 42 -5.37 10.74 11.95
C LEU A 42 -4.64 10.17 10.73
N LEU A 43 -3.78 9.18 10.94
CA LEU A 43 -3.15 8.41 9.87
C LEU A 43 -3.99 7.18 9.53
N GLY A 44 -4.08 6.88 8.24
CA GLY A 44 -4.54 5.58 7.75
C GLY A 44 -3.33 4.77 7.29
N ILE A 45 -2.92 3.78 8.07
CA ILE A 45 -1.75 2.93 7.77
C ILE A 45 -2.22 1.67 7.05
N PRO A 46 -1.90 1.47 5.75
CA PRO A 46 -2.25 0.25 5.02
C PRO A 46 -1.42 -0.94 5.50
N THR A 47 -1.82 -2.16 5.12
CA THR A 47 -0.99 -3.35 5.38
C THR A 47 0.30 -3.31 4.57
N VAL A 48 1.29 -4.13 4.92
CA VAL A 48 2.56 -4.18 4.17
C VAL A 48 2.33 -4.55 2.70
N THR A 49 1.45 -5.52 2.44
CA THR A 49 1.04 -5.93 1.09
C THR A 49 0.40 -4.78 0.32
N ASP A 50 -0.55 -4.05 0.94
CA ASP A 50 -1.21 -2.91 0.29
C ASP A 50 -0.21 -1.78 -0.02
N ARG A 51 0.71 -1.46 0.90
CA ARG A 51 1.75 -0.44 0.66
C ARG A 51 2.69 -0.86 -0.48
N MET A 52 3.06 -2.13 -0.56
CA MET A 52 3.88 -2.64 -1.66
C MET A 52 3.17 -2.47 -3.01
N ILE A 53 1.88 -2.83 -3.10
CA ILE A 53 1.10 -2.69 -4.33
C ILE A 53 0.94 -1.21 -4.70
N GLN A 54 0.61 -0.35 -3.74
CA GLN A 54 0.51 1.10 -3.94
C GLN A 54 1.82 1.70 -4.44
N GLN A 55 2.96 1.27 -3.87
CA GLN A 55 4.27 1.72 -4.31
C GLN A 55 4.60 1.27 -5.74
N ALA A 56 4.25 0.04 -6.11
CA ALA A 56 4.44 -0.45 -7.47
C ALA A 56 3.62 0.35 -8.50
N ILE A 57 2.38 0.73 -8.14
CA ILE A 57 1.55 1.62 -8.96
C ILE A 57 2.20 3.00 -9.06
N ALA A 58 2.62 3.59 -7.93
CA ALA A 58 3.25 4.89 -7.90
C ALA A 58 4.51 4.94 -8.77
N GLN A 59 5.37 3.92 -8.74
CA GLN A 59 6.56 3.83 -9.57
C GLN A 59 6.27 3.89 -11.07
N GLN A 60 5.14 3.35 -11.53
CA GLN A 60 4.75 3.41 -12.95
C GLN A 60 4.09 4.74 -13.30
N LEU A 61 3.30 5.31 -12.38
CA LEU A 61 2.57 6.54 -12.63
C LEU A 61 3.43 7.81 -12.47
N SER A 62 4.36 7.85 -11.52
CA SER A 62 5.27 8.97 -11.26
C SER A 62 5.90 9.54 -12.53
N PRO A 63 6.61 8.77 -13.39
CA PRO A 63 7.26 9.33 -14.58
C PRO A 63 6.26 9.89 -15.60
N ILE A 64 5.01 9.43 -15.60
CA ILE A 64 3.95 9.94 -16.49
C ILE A 64 3.44 11.31 -16.00
N PHE A 65 3.32 11.49 -14.68
CA PHE A 65 2.75 12.69 -14.09
C PHE A 65 3.80 13.78 -13.81
N GLU A 66 5.03 13.42 -13.46
CA GLU A 66 6.13 14.38 -13.23
C GLU A 66 6.56 15.11 -14.50
N LEU A 67 6.36 14.51 -15.68
CA LEU A 67 6.59 15.21 -16.96
C LEU A 67 5.46 16.18 -17.32
N LYS A 68 4.32 16.08 -16.63
CA LYS A 68 3.08 16.78 -17.00
C LYS A 68 2.73 17.93 -16.05
N PHE A 69 3.32 17.96 -14.86
CA PHE A 69 3.06 18.90 -13.77
C PHE A 69 4.37 19.27 -13.07
#